data_AF-A0A2M6XUQ9-F1
#
_entry.id   AF-A0A2M6XUQ9-F1
#
_cell.length_a   1.000
_cell.length_b   1.000
_cell.length_c   1.000
_cell.angle_alpha   90.00
_cell.angle_beta   90.00
_cell.angle_gamma   90.00
#
_symmetry.space_group_name_H-M   'P 1'
#
loop_
_entity.id
_entity.type
_entity.pdbx_description
1 polymer ?
#
loop_
_entity_poly.entity_id
_entity_poly.type
_entity_poly.pdbx_seq_one_letter_code
_entity_poly.pdbx_strand_id
1 'polypeptide(L)' 'MKKYHILTYGCQMNKSDSERIAAVLEKANYKQSPALNKADLVVLNVCSVRQSAVDRV' A
#
# COMPACT_ATOMS: atom_id res chain seq x y z
N MET A 1 5.87 -16.51 8.24
CA MET A 1 5.66 -15.70 7.03
C MET A 1 5.55 -14.24 7.44
N LYS A 2 6.28 -13.33 6.78
CA LYS A 2 6.19 -11.90 7.06
C LYS A 2 4.89 -11.34 6.47
N LYS A 3 4.31 -10.33 7.13
CA LYS A 3 3.03 -9.72 6.77
C LYS A 3 3.22 -8.31 6.24
N TYR A 4 2.42 -7.91 5.26
CA TYR A 4 2.45 -6.55 4.71
C TYR A 4 1.08 -5.88 4.79
N HIS A 5 1.03 -4.55 4.83
CA HIS A 5 -0.21 -3.77 4.68
C HIS A 5 0.04 -2.58 3.77
N ILE A 6 -0.88 -2.29 2.84
CA ILE A 6 -0.75 -1.18 1.89
C ILE A 6 -1.84 -0.16 2.19
N LEU A 7 -1.43 1.04 2.55
CA LEU A 7 -2.30 2.21 2.63
C LEU A 7 -2.23 2.95 1.30
N THR A 8 -3.38 3.12 0.66
CA THR A 8 -3.46 3.77 -0.65
C THR A 8 -4.24 5.06 -0.53
N TYR A 9 -3.60 6.18 -0.84
CA TYR A 9 -4.21 7.49 -0.88
C TYR A 9 -3.93 8.12 -2.24
N GLY A 10 -4.97 8.56 -2.93
CA GLY A 10 -4.84 9.15 -4.26
C GLY A 10 -5.91 8.66 -5.22
N CYS A 11 -5.51 8.40 -6.46
CA CYS A 11 -6.44 8.10 -7.56
C CYS A 11 -6.43 6.61 -7.95
N GLN A 12 -7.17 6.28 -9.02
CA GLN A 12 -7.23 4.93 -9.55
C GLN A 12 -5.84 4.37 -9.94
N MET A 13 -4.90 5.23 -10.35
CA MET A 13 -3.53 4.79 -10.63
C MET A 13 -2.86 4.25 -9.36
N ASN A 14 -2.97 4.95 -8.22
CA ASN A 14 -2.42 4.45 -6.96
C ASN A 14 -3.06 3.11 -6.56
N LYS A 15 -4.36 2.91 -6.79
CA LYS A 15 -4.99 1.61 -6.54
C LYS A 15 -4.38 0.51 -7.41
N SER A 16 -4.19 0.76 -8.71
CA SER A 16 -3.55 -0.19 -9.61
C SER A 16 -2.09 -0.46 -9.22
N ASP A 17 -1.34 0.57 -8.82
CA ASP A 17 0.03 0.43 -8.34
C ASP A 17 0.08 -0.39 -7.04
N SER A 18 -0.87 -0.19 -6.12
CA SER A 18 -0.99 -0.98 -4.90
C SER A 18 -1.27 -2.46 -5.19
N GLU A 19 -2.07 -2.79 -6.20
CA GLU A 19 -2.29 -4.17 -6.66
C GLU A 19 -0.99 -4.77 -7.24
N ARG A 20 -0.21 -4.00 -7.99
CA ARG A 20 1.10 -4.43 -8.52
C ARG A 20 2.10 -4.67 -7.39
N ILE A 21 2.16 -3.78 -6.40
CA ILE A 21 3.01 -3.92 -5.21
C ILE A 21 2.62 -5.18 -4.43
N ALA A 22 1.31 -5.41 -4.20
CA ALA A 22 0.80 -6.61 -3.55
C ALA A 22 1.28 -7.88 -4.25
N ALA A 23 1.15 -7.96 -5.57
CA ALA A 23 1.59 -9.12 -6.36
C ALA A 23 3.10 -9.38 -6.24
N VAL A 24 3.93 -8.33 -6.15
CA VAL A 24 5.38 -8.47 -5.93
C VAL A 24 5.67 -8.99 -4.51
N LEU A 25 4.99 -8.46 -3.49
CA LEU A 25 5.17 -8.90 -2.11
C LEU A 25 4.73 -10.35 -1.89
N GLU A 26 3.64 -10.76 -2.53
CA GLU A 26 3.15 -12.15 -2.49
C GLU A 26 4.15 -13.12 -3.14
N LYS A 27 4.75 -12.74 -4.27
CA LYS A 27 5.86 -13.50 -4.89
C LYS A 27 7.10 -13.58 -3.99
N ALA A 28 7.32 -12.56 -3.16
CA ALA A 28 8.37 -12.54 -2.15
C ALA A 28 7.99 -13.28 -0.85
N ASN A 29 6.90 -14.06 -0.85
CA ASN A 29 6.42 -14.88 0.27
C ASN A 29 5.94 -14.05 1.49
N TYR A 30 5.53 -12.80 1.26
CA TYR A 30 4.77 -12.02 2.22
C TYR A 30 3.28 -12.32 2.12
N LYS A 31 2.56 -12.11 3.21
CA LYS A 31 1.10 -12.26 3.28
C LYS A 31 0.42 -10.94 3.61
N GLN A 32 -0.70 -10.64 2.97
CA GLN A 32 -1.45 -9.43 3.32
C GLN A 32 -1.97 -9.50 4.75
N SER A 33 -1.77 -8.44 5.51
CA SER A 33 -2.26 -8.24 6.86
C SER A 33 -3.62 -7.54 6.83
N PRO A 34 -4.62 -7.99 7.60
CA PRO A 34 -5.91 -7.31 7.71
C PRO A 34 -5.84 -6.01 8.53
N ALA A 35 -4.74 -5.76 9.24
CA ALA A 35 -4.57 -4.57 10.07
C ALA A 35 -3.13 -4.08 10.07
N LEU A 36 -2.96 -2.76 10.20
CA LEU A 36 -1.66 -2.07 10.21
C LEU A 36 -0.75 -2.60 11.33
N ASN A 37 -1.30 -2.77 12.53
CA ASN A 37 -0.57 -3.23 13.72
C ASN A 37 -0.11 -4.70 13.67
N LYS A 38 -0.54 -5.45 12.64
CA LYS A 38 -0.17 -6.86 12.43
C LYS A 38 0.78 -7.03 11.25
N ALA A 39 1.23 -5.94 10.62
CA ALA A 39 2.14 -5.96 9.49
C ALA A 39 3.59 -5.79 9.94
N ASP A 40 4.48 -6.59 9.36
CA ASP A 40 5.94 -6.43 9.47
C ASP A 40 6.48 -5.39 8.47
N LEU A 41 5.67 -5.05 7.45
CA LEU A 41 5.96 -4.06 6.43
C LEU A 41 4.70 -3.23 6.13
N VAL A 42 4.81 -1.91 6.20
CA VAL A 42 3.74 -0.99 5.78
C VAL A 42 4.19 -0.23 4.54
N VAL A 43 3.35 -0.22 3.52
CA VAL A 43 3.55 0.56 2.29
C VAL A 43 2.53 1.68 2.25
N LEU A 44 3.00 2.92 2.17
CA LEU A 44 2.16 4.09 1.94
C LEU A 44 2.29 4.51 0.47
N ASN A 45 1.25 4.26 -0.31
CA ASN A 45 1.18 4.66 -1.71
C ASN A 45 0.36 5.94 -1.85
N VAL A 46 1.04 7.05 -2.12
CA VAL A 46 0.47 8.40 -2.23
C VAL A 46 0.77 9.01 -3.60
N CYS A 47 -0.10 9.89 -4.09
CA CYS A 47 0.14 10.63 -5.32
C CYS A 47 1.09 11.82 -5.07
N SER A 48 2.17 11.93 -5.84
CA SER A 48 3.16 13.01 -5.71
C SER A 48 2.79 14.33 -6.38
N VAL A 49 1.76 14.33 -7.25
CA VAL A 49 1.39 15.49 -8.07
C VAL A 49 0.05 16.10 -7.71
N ARG A 50 -0.80 15.37 -6.98
CA ARG A 50 -2.09 15.87 -6.47
C ARG A 50 -2.00 16.04 -4.95
N GLN A 51 -1.16 16.98 -4.52
CA GLN A 51 -0.91 17.32 -3.11
C GLN A 51 -2.20 17.67 -2.34
N SER A 52 -3.20 18.24 -3.01
CA SER A 52 -4.50 18.57 -2.42
C SER A 52 -5.30 17.37 -1.90
N ALA A 53 -4.95 16.14 -2.30
CA ALA A 53 -5.50 14.90 -1.74
C ALA A 53 -4.69 14.35 -0.54
N VAL A 54 -3.47 14.85 -0.31
CA VAL A 54 -2.57 14.46 0.78
C VAL A 54 -2.76 15.37 2.00
N ASP A 55 -3.02 16.67 1.80
CA ASP A 55 -3.16 17.66 2.88
C ASP A 55 -4.42 17.52 3.75
N ARG A 56 -5.26 16.50 3.53
CA ARG A 56 -6.49 16.22 4.32
C ARG A 56 -6.38 14.99 5.23
N VAL A 57 -5.19 14.42 5.39
CA VAL A 57 -4.93 13.30 6.30
C VAL A 57 -4.31 13.80 7.59
#